data_AF-A0A855YD86-F1
#
_entry.id   AF-A0A855YD86-F1
#
_cell.length_a   1.000
_cell.length_b   1.000
_cell.length_c   1.000
_cell.angle_alpha   90.00
_cell.angle_beta   90.00
_cell.angle_gamma   90.00
#
_symmetry.space_group_name_H-M   'P 1'
#
loop_
_entity.id
_entity.type
_entity.pdbx_description
1 polymer ?
#
loop_
_entity_poly.entity_id
_entity_poly.type
_entity_poly.pdbx_seq_one_letter_code
_entity_poly.pdbx_strand_id
1 'polypeptide(L)'
;MRTKSLKLITVGVTLALGVGIGVYGWGAASADTSPSEDQMEIKINDKGQTYGSFVYHGETQLDLVKAIGVDGTEGYIKTSDMNQDLPQTPEEAIQSMDEPKVDKYINLYDSNENVIGKFLLESSED
;
A
#
# COMPACT_ATOMS: atom_id res chain seq x y z
N MET A 1 61.80 -15.24 18.78
CA MET A 1 62.20 -15.17 17.36
C MET A 1 61.14 -15.88 16.53
N ARG A 2 60.48 -15.09 15.65
CA ARG A 2 59.60 -15.45 14.51
C ARG A 2 58.29 -16.20 14.75
N THR A 3 57.25 -15.42 15.06
CA THR A 3 55.85 -15.67 14.73
C THR A 3 55.61 -15.54 13.21
N LYS A 4 54.71 -16.35 12.63
CA LYS A 4 54.30 -16.27 11.22
C LYS A 4 52.82 -15.88 11.10
N SER A 5 52.63 -14.59 10.84
CA SER A 5 51.65 -13.93 9.95
C SER A 5 50.20 -14.43 9.85
N LEU A 6 49.31 -13.69 10.53
CA LEU A 6 47.88 -13.63 10.33
C LEU A 6 47.56 -12.84 9.04
N LYS A 7 46.76 -13.39 8.12
CA LYS A 7 46.25 -12.65 6.94
C LYS A 7 44.90 -12.02 7.28
N LEU A 8 44.91 -10.74 7.64
CA LEU A 8 43.73 -9.88 7.73
C LEU A 8 43.35 -9.41 6.33
N ILE A 9 42.13 -9.74 5.89
CA ILE A 9 41.51 -9.17 4.69
C ILE A 9 40.81 -7.89 5.14
N THR A 10 41.35 -6.74 4.72
CA THR A 10 40.81 -5.41 5.03
C THR A 10 40.37 -4.75 3.73
N VAL A 11 39.05 -4.68 3.45
CA VAL A 11 38.41 -3.66 2.58
C VAL A 11 36.91 -3.68 2.93
N GLY A 12 36.22 -2.63 3.38
CA GLY A 12 36.62 -1.28 3.76
C GLY A 12 35.58 -0.74 4.74
N VAL A 13 36.04 -0.26 5.88
CA VAL A 13 35.24 0.49 6.85
C VAL A 13 35.40 1.97 6.50
N THR A 14 34.30 2.65 6.21
CA THR A 14 34.23 4.11 6.38
C THR A 14 33.02 4.44 7.23
N LEU A 15 33.25 4.32 8.53
CA LEU A 15 32.48 4.99 9.58
C LEU A 15 32.95 6.45 9.60
N ALA A 16 32.23 7.36 8.96
CA ALA A 16 32.47 8.79 9.07
C ALA A 16 31.51 9.37 10.11
N LEU A 17 31.96 9.45 11.36
CA LEU A 17 31.38 10.36 12.35
C LEU A 17 31.95 11.76 12.11
N GLY A 18 31.08 12.70 11.76
CA GLY A 18 31.40 14.10 11.62
C GLY A 18 30.15 14.96 11.75
N VAL A 19 29.65 15.12 12.98
CA VAL A 19 28.74 16.22 13.31
C VAL A 19 29.60 17.48 13.41
N GLY A 20 29.50 18.34 12.39
CA GLY A 20 30.14 19.65 12.34
C GLY A 20 29.21 20.65 11.64
N ILE A 21 28.71 21.60 12.42
CA ILE A 21 27.76 22.66 12.06
C ILE A 21 28.36 23.56 10.97
N GLY A 22 27.58 23.88 9.93
CA GLY A 22 27.96 24.88 8.93
C GLY A 22 26.90 25.06 7.84
N VAL A 23 26.12 26.13 7.94
CA VAL A 23 25.06 26.57 7.03
C VAL A 23 25.63 26.84 5.63
N TYR A 24 24.75 26.81 4.61
CA TYR A 24 24.91 27.22 3.19
C TYR A 24 25.02 26.08 2.17
N GLY A 25 23.84 25.57 1.79
CA GLY A 25 23.62 24.78 0.59
C GLY A 25 22.18 24.28 0.52
N TRP A 26 21.24 25.14 0.09
CA TRP A 26 19.88 24.72 -0.28
C TRP A 26 19.99 23.87 -1.56
N GLY A 27 20.39 22.61 -1.41
CA GLY A 27 20.14 21.57 -2.39
C GLY A 27 18.91 20.83 -1.90
N ALA A 28 17.76 21.07 -2.54
CA ALA A 28 16.56 20.29 -2.28
C ALA A 28 16.94 18.81 -2.43
N ALA A 29 16.75 18.02 -1.38
CA ALA A 29 16.62 16.59 -1.58
C ALA A 29 15.35 16.42 -2.41
N SER A 30 15.50 16.26 -3.72
CA SER A 30 14.44 15.75 -4.56
C SER A 30 14.18 14.34 -4.05
N ALA A 31 13.14 14.17 -3.24
CA ALA A 31 12.49 12.88 -3.17
C ALA A 31 12.05 12.60 -4.61
N ASP A 32 12.63 11.57 -5.22
CA ASP A 32 12.24 11.11 -6.54
C ASP A 32 10.86 10.48 -6.39
N THR A 33 9.82 11.31 -6.34
CA THR A 33 8.40 10.90 -6.28
C THR A 33 7.91 10.51 -7.67
N SER A 34 8.74 9.81 -8.44
CA SER A 34 8.29 9.17 -9.66
C SER A 34 7.57 7.88 -9.25
N PRO A 35 6.27 7.69 -9.56
CA PRO A 35 5.60 6.43 -9.27
C PRO A 35 6.38 5.32 -9.97
N SER A 36 6.91 4.37 -9.21
CA SER A 36 7.56 3.18 -9.75
C SER A 36 6.65 2.50 -10.77
N GLU A 37 7.17 2.04 -11.91
CA GLU A 37 6.37 1.43 -12.99
C GLU A 37 5.38 0.34 -12.50
N ASP A 38 5.74 -0.39 -11.45
CA ASP A 38 4.89 -1.42 -10.81
C ASP A 38 3.59 -0.87 -10.19
N GLN A 39 3.52 0.44 -9.90
CA GLN A 39 2.29 1.11 -9.42
C GLN A 39 1.33 1.48 -10.55
N MET A 40 1.72 1.35 -11.82
CA MET A 40 0.90 1.76 -12.96
C MET A 40 0.46 0.59 -13.84
N GLU A 41 0.84 -0.65 -13.52
CA GLU A 41 0.52 -1.84 -14.30
C GLU A 41 -0.76 -2.53 -13.82
N ILE A 42 -1.67 -2.84 -14.75
CA ILE A 42 -2.81 -3.75 -14.52
C ILE A 42 -2.36 -5.15 -14.88
N LYS A 43 -2.58 -6.10 -13.98
CA LYS A 43 -2.24 -7.51 -14.15
C LYS A 43 -3.51 -8.36 -14.12
N ILE A 44 -3.43 -9.57 -14.67
CA ILE A 44 -4.52 -10.56 -14.65
C ILE A 44 -4.04 -11.79 -13.88
N ASN A 45 -4.84 -12.29 -12.94
CA ASN A 45 -4.52 -13.50 -12.17
C ASN A 45 -5.00 -14.78 -12.86
N ASP A 46 -4.71 -15.94 -12.27
CA ASP A 46 -5.09 -17.26 -12.81
C ASP A 46 -6.61 -17.48 -12.90
N LYS A 47 -7.41 -16.66 -12.20
CA LYS A 47 -8.88 -16.65 -12.26
C LYS A 47 -9.43 -15.70 -13.33
N GLY A 48 -8.57 -15.01 -14.08
CA GLY A 48 -8.96 -14.05 -15.10
C GLY A 48 -9.34 -12.67 -14.55
N GLN A 49 -9.02 -12.37 -13.29
CA GLN A 49 -9.39 -11.12 -12.64
C GLN A 49 -8.31 -10.06 -12.79
N THR A 50 -8.75 -8.82 -12.98
CA THR A 50 -7.88 -7.65 -13.12
C THR A 50 -7.49 -7.07 -11.76
N TYR A 51 -6.20 -6.82 -11.56
CA TYR A 51 -5.70 -6.25 -10.32
C TYR A 51 -4.62 -5.20 -10.55
N GLY A 52 -4.56 -4.20 -9.68
CA GLY A 52 -3.64 -3.07 -9.82
C GLY A 52 -3.90 -1.94 -8.83
N SER A 53 -3.16 -0.83 -9.00
CA SER A 53 -3.34 0.39 -8.22
C SER A 53 -4.29 1.36 -8.93
N PHE A 54 -5.08 2.13 -8.19
CA PHE A 54 -6.08 3.06 -8.74
C PHE A 54 -5.47 4.28 -9.46
N VAL A 55 -4.16 4.53 -9.30
CA VAL A 55 -3.54 5.83 -9.53
C VAL A 55 -3.66 6.33 -10.99
N TYR A 56 -3.90 5.48 -12.00
CA TYR A 56 -3.91 5.92 -13.40
C TYR A 56 -4.85 5.18 -14.38
N HIS A 57 -5.91 4.52 -13.92
CA HIS A 57 -6.68 3.61 -14.80
C HIS A 57 -8.11 4.07 -15.12
N GLY A 58 -8.30 5.34 -15.52
CA GLY A 58 -9.50 5.83 -16.22
C GLY A 58 -10.83 5.16 -15.85
N GLU A 59 -11.52 4.56 -16.84
CA GLU A 59 -12.77 3.80 -16.68
C GLU A 59 -12.54 2.29 -16.45
N THR A 60 -11.30 1.83 -16.28
CA THR A 60 -11.02 0.40 -16.13
C THR A 60 -11.40 -0.04 -14.73
N GLN A 61 -12.52 -0.74 -14.64
CA GLN A 61 -12.97 -1.34 -13.40
C GLN A 61 -12.09 -2.54 -13.06
N LEU A 62 -11.29 -2.39 -12.00
CA LEU A 62 -10.47 -3.47 -11.45
C LEU A 62 -11.35 -4.38 -10.58
N ASP A 63 -11.08 -5.68 -10.62
CA ASP A 63 -11.70 -6.63 -9.69
C ASP A 63 -11.04 -6.54 -8.30
N LEU A 64 -9.72 -6.30 -8.27
CA LEU A 64 -8.88 -6.21 -7.08
C LEU A 64 -8.06 -4.91 -7.08
N VAL A 65 -8.25 -4.07 -6.07
CA VAL A 65 -7.56 -2.77 -5.94
C VAL A 65 -6.50 -2.84 -4.86
N LYS A 66 -5.28 -2.37 -5.17
CA LYS A 66 -4.15 -2.37 -4.23
C LYS A 66 -4.50 -1.57 -2.97
N ALA A 67 -4.22 -2.14 -1.80
CA ALA A 67 -4.53 -1.57 -0.51
C ALA A 67 -3.50 -1.96 0.55
N ILE A 68 -3.51 -1.25 1.67
CA ILE A 68 -2.68 -1.54 2.85
C ILE A 68 -3.62 -1.93 3.99
N GLY A 69 -3.43 -3.12 4.54
CA GLY A 69 -4.19 -3.63 5.67
C GLY A 69 -3.92 -2.87 6.97
N VAL A 70 -4.75 -3.16 7.98
CA VAL A 70 -4.69 -2.53 9.30
C VAL A 70 -3.37 -2.76 10.05
N ASP A 71 -2.62 -3.80 9.66
CA ASP A 71 -1.32 -4.18 10.20
C ASP A 71 -0.13 -3.70 9.34
N GLY A 72 -0.40 -2.93 8.28
CA GLY A 72 0.60 -2.49 7.31
C GLY A 72 0.90 -3.51 6.20
N THR A 73 0.21 -4.66 6.17
CA THR A 73 0.38 -5.66 5.11
C THR A 73 -0.13 -5.11 3.77
N GLU A 74 0.70 -5.13 2.73
CA GLU A 74 0.26 -4.81 1.37
C GLU A 74 -0.56 -5.97 0.77
N GLY A 75 -1.67 -5.63 0.11
CA GLY A 75 -2.53 -6.59 -0.55
C GLY A 75 -3.53 -5.92 -1.49
N TYR A 76 -4.68 -6.57 -1.68
CA TYR A 76 -5.75 -6.10 -2.54
C TYR A 76 -7.10 -6.21 -1.85
N ILE A 77 -8.01 -5.28 -2.14
CA ILE A 77 -9.43 -5.36 -1.77
C ILE A 77 -10.27 -5.67 -2.99
N LYS A 78 -11.34 -6.45 -2.84
CA LYS A 78 -12.30 -6.66 -3.94
C LYS A 78 -13.18 -5.43 -4.08
N THR A 79 -13.37 -4.96 -5.32
CA THR A 79 -14.26 -3.83 -5.61
C THR A 79 -15.71 -4.12 -5.22
N SER A 80 -16.14 -5.39 -5.27
CA SER A 80 -17.45 -5.83 -4.78
C SER A 80 -17.61 -5.67 -3.27
N ASP A 81 -16.53 -5.82 -2.50
CA ASP A 81 -16.56 -5.76 -1.03
C ASP A 81 -16.67 -4.30 -0.54
N MET A 82 -16.30 -3.32 -1.38
CA MET A 82 -16.39 -1.89 -1.05
C MET A 82 -17.82 -1.36 -1.00
N ASN A 83 -18.75 -1.98 -1.75
CA ASN A 83 -20.14 -1.54 -1.88
C ASN A 83 -21.09 -2.34 -0.99
N GLN A 84 -20.56 -2.99 0.05
CA GLN A 84 -21.36 -3.77 0.99
C GLN A 84 -22.30 -2.84 1.77
N ASP A 85 -23.59 -3.17 1.73
CA ASP A 85 -24.70 -2.46 2.40
C ASP A 85 -25.10 -1.11 1.81
N LEU A 86 -24.80 -0.85 0.53
CA LEU A 86 -25.47 0.24 -0.17
C LEU A 86 -26.96 -0.10 -0.38
N PRO A 87 -27.89 0.80 -0.06
CA PRO A 87 -29.31 0.59 -0.31
C PRO A 87 -29.56 0.37 -1.80
N GLN A 88 -30.33 -0.67 -2.15
CA GLN A 88 -30.59 -1.04 -3.54
C GLN A 88 -31.88 -0.40 -4.08
N THR A 89 -32.66 0.20 -3.18
CA THR A 89 -33.93 0.89 -3.51
C THR A 89 -34.00 2.27 -2.87
N PRO A 90 -34.78 3.20 -3.42
CA PRO A 90 -35.02 4.51 -2.80
C PRO A 90 -35.58 4.40 -1.37
N GLU A 91 -36.45 3.43 -1.11
CA GLU A 91 -37.04 3.20 0.22
C GLU A 91 -35.99 2.75 1.23
N GLU A 92 -35.12 1.80 0.86
CA GLU A 92 -33.98 1.39 1.71
C GLU A 92 -33.01 2.55 1.93
N ALA A 93 -32.82 3.41 0.92
CA ALA A 93 -31.95 4.57 1.06
C ALA A 93 -32.47 5.53 2.13
N ILE A 94 -33.78 5.82 2.13
CA ILE A 94 -34.43 6.64 3.16
C ILE A 94 -34.27 5.99 4.54
N GLN A 95 -34.42 4.68 4.64
CA GLN A 95 -34.32 3.97 5.90
C GLN A 95 -32.89 3.96 6.47
N SER A 96 -31.88 3.90 5.60
CA SER A 96 -30.47 3.92 5.97
C SER A 96 -29.92 5.31 6.33
N MET A 97 -30.65 6.40 6.03
CA MET A 97 -30.20 7.76 6.32
C MET A 97 -30.01 8.02 7.82
N ASP A 98 -30.83 7.40 8.67
CA ASP A 98 -30.79 7.58 10.11
C ASP A 98 -29.90 6.54 10.83
N GLU A 99 -29.32 5.59 10.09
CA GLU A 99 -28.45 4.58 10.67
C GLU A 99 -27.07 5.18 11.00
N PRO A 100 -26.50 4.84 12.17
CA PRO A 100 -25.16 5.28 12.50
C PRO A 100 -24.17 4.70 11.48
N LYS A 101 -23.40 5.58 10.83
CA LYS A 101 -22.26 5.15 10.03
C LYS A 101 -21.24 4.51 10.97
N VAL A 102 -20.91 3.25 10.72
CA VAL A 102 -19.95 2.49 11.52
C VAL A 102 -18.80 2.04 10.63
N ASP A 103 -17.61 2.03 11.20
CA ASP A 103 -16.43 1.49 10.54
C ASP A 103 -16.64 0.01 10.21
N LYS A 104 -16.22 -0.39 9.01
CA LYS A 104 -16.36 -1.75 8.52
C LYS A 104 -15.01 -2.37 8.21
N TYR A 105 -14.87 -3.65 8.49
CA TYR A 105 -13.68 -4.41 8.11
C TYR A 105 -14.01 -5.33 6.94
N ILE A 106 -13.35 -5.11 5.81
CA ILE A 106 -13.38 -6.03 4.67
C ILE A 106 -12.10 -6.86 4.63
N ASN A 107 -12.13 -7.95 3.86
CA ASN A 107 -10.97 -8.81 3.71
C ASN A 107 -9.89 -8.11 2.88
N LEU A 108 -8.63 -8.31 3.26
CA LEU A 108 -7.47 -8.05 2.42
C LEU A 108 -7.04 -9.36 1.78
N TYR A 109 -6.80 -9.34 0.48
CA TYR A 109 -6.48 -10.50 -0.33
C TYR A 109 -5.09 -10.40 -0.95
N ASP A 110 -4.48 -11.55 -1.27
CA ASP A 110 -3.39 -11.60 -2.24
C ASP A 110 -3.92 -11.51 -3.69
N SER A 111 -3.02 -11.55 -4.68
CA SER A 111 -3.39 -11.51 -6.10
C SER A 111 -4.21 -12.73 -6.58
N ASN A 112 -4.27 -13.81 -5.80
CA ASN A 112 -5.02 -15.03 -6.10
C ASN A 112 -6.34 -15.11 -5.31
N GLU A 113 -6.73 -14.03 -4.63
CA GLU A 113 -7.87 -13.91 -3.72
C GLU A 113 -7.79 -14.76 -2.44
N ASN A 114 -6.60 -15.15 -2.00
CA ASN A 114 -6.47 -15.75 -0.67
C ASN A 114 -6.56 -14.63 0.37
N VAL A 115 -7.32 -14.83 1.44
CA VAL A 115 -7.42 -13.85 2.53
C VAL A 115 -6.09 -13.81 3.29
N ILE A 116 -5.46 -12.63 3.33
CA ILE A 116 -4.19 -12.38 4.00
C ILE A 116 -4.29 -11.36 5.13
N GLY A 117 -5.44 -10.71 5.31
CA GLY A 117 -5.63 -9.74 6.37
C GLY A 117 -6.99 -9.06 6.35
N LYS A 118 -7.05 -7.87 6.94
CA LYS A 118 -8.23 -7.01 6.97
C LYS A 118 -7.88 -5.60 6.56
N PHE A 119 -8.82 -4.95 5.89
CA PHE A 119 -8.79 -3.54 5.53
C PHE A 119 -9.91 -2.81 6.24
N LEU A 120 -9.62 -1.63 6.78
CA LEU A 120 -10.59 -0.79 7.48
C LEU A 120 -11.22 0.20 6.49
N LEU A 121 -12.53 0.06 6.28
CA LEU A 121 -13.36 1.09 5.68
C LEU A 121 -13.79 2.04 6.81
N GLU A 122 -13.05 3.13 6.95
CA GLU A 122 -13.40 4.20 7.89
C GLU A 122 -14.68 4.89 7.44
N SER A 123 -15.61 5.04 8.38
CA SER A 123 -16.79 5.87 8.20
C SER A 123 -16.44 7.33 8.47
N SER A 124 -16.80 8.23 7.55
CA SER A 124 -16.71 9.66 7.83
C SER A 124 -17.92 10.09 8.65
N GLU A 125 -17.69 10.53 9.88
CA GLU A 125 -18.65 11.35 10.61
C GLU A 125 -18.71 12.73 9.93
N ASP A 126 -19.90 13.18 9.52
CA ASP A 126 -20.14 14.50 8.90
C ASP A 126 -20.06 15.65 9.92
#